data_AF-A0A6A0HI24-F1
#
_entry.id   AF-A0A6A0HI24-F1
#
_cell.length_a   1.000
_cell.length_b   1.000
_cell.length_c   1.000
_cell.angle_alpha   90.00
_cell.angle_beta   90.00
_cell.angle_gamma   90.00
#
_symmetry.space_group_name_H-M   'P 1'
#
loop_
_entity.id
_entity.type
_entity.pdbx_description
1 polymer ?
#
loop_
_entity_poly.entity_id
_entity_poly.type
_entity_poly.pdbx_seq_one_letter_code
_entity_poly.pdbx_strand_id
1 'polypeptide(L)'
;MHPAAQQFLRIMTLIYSFKEQQYVDPAKDFFLAQAMARAILMAILALMSALPLAAATYTVTNDSGAGSLRQAILDANANPGADIIDATGVSGTITVNPANYFLVITDDVTINGPGQANLTISGDDASRIFWIQNGTIIIQDLTLADGYAKGGNGGGGGMGAGGAIFMHEGKQGANPTDVASGSINLTLINVTLKDNDAIGGNGGSGNVTGGGGMGGNGNSGGASGGVLGSAVGYEYGGSVTDATVSARGTNGGIAIFGSGGRSGSPDDAGFGGGGGGAIDGGGAFGRGGFGGGGLAFPGNGNNGDTGNDDGQGGFGGGNGTTTGGGMGAGGAIFVASGTLTMKSVTFQNNTATGGAGGNDGQGLGGALFIFDKADNGVTEHSVMLSHSQAGA
;
A
#
# COMPACT_ATOMS: atom_id res chain seq x y z
N MET A 1 22.01 -36.58 -20.30
CA MET A 1 22.81 -35.35 -20.02
C MET A 1 21.85 -34.18 -19.97
N HIS A 2 22.03 -33.25 -19.02
CA HIS A 2 21.17 -32.07 -18.87
C HIS A 2 21.28 -31.15 -20.10
N PRO A 3 20.19 -30.48 -20.58
CA PRO A 3 20.26 -29.61 -21.75
C PRO A 3 21.33 -28.51 -21.63
N ALA A 4 21.51 -27.94 -20.43
CA ALA A 4 22.55 -26.94 -20.18
C ALA A 4 23.98 -27.49 -20.35
N ALA A 5 24.22 -28.78 -20.06
CA ALA A 5 25.53 -29.40 -20.27
C ALA A 5 25.86 -29.58 -21.76
N GLN A 6 24.84 -29.80 -22.61
CA GLN A 6 25.02 -29.88 -24.07
C GLN A 6 25.22 -28.48 -24.69
N GLN A 7 24.55 -27.45 -24.17
CA GLN A 7 24.79 -26.04 -24.53
C GLN A 7 26.22 -25.62 -24.16
N PHE A 8 26.65 -25.87 -22.93
CA PHE A 8 28.01 -25.58 -22.45
C PHE A 8 29.08 -26.27 -23.29
N LEU A 9 28.89 -27.57 -23.59
CA LEU A 9 29.83 -28.32 -24.42
C LEU A 9 29.91 -27.76 -25.86
N ARG A 10 28.78 -27.39 -26.48
CA ARG A 10 28.78 -26.73 -27.80
C ARG A 10 29.51 -25.39 -27.80
N ILE A 11 29.29 -24.56 -26.78
CA ILE A 11 29.98 -23.26 -26.63
C ILE A 11 31.49 -23.48 -26.48
N MET A 12 31.90 -24.43 -25.63
CA MET A 12 33.31 -24.80 -25.49
C MET A 12 33.92 -25.31 -26.80
N THR A 13 33.23 -26.17 -27.56
CA THR A 13 33.70 -26.62 -28.87
C THR A 13 33.87 -25.46 -29.86
N LEU A 14 32.96 -24.48 -29.88
CA LEU A 14 33.09 -23.28 -30.70
C LEU A 14 34.31 -22.43 -30.31
N ILE A 15 34.56 -22.26 -28.99
CA ILE A 15 35.70 -21.51 -28.45
C ILE A 15 37.03 -22.19 -28.80
N TYR A 16 37.12 -23.52 -28.70
CA TYR A 16 38.32 -24.26 -29.10
C TYR A 16 38.58 -24.17 -30.61
N SER A 17 37.53 -24.22 -31.45
CA SER A 17 37.66 -24.06 -32.90
C SER A 17 38.22 -22.70 -33.34
N PHE A 18 38.10 -21.66 -32.50
CA PHE A 18 38.66 -20.34 -32.80
C PHE A 18 40.17 -20.21 -32.53
N LYS A 19 40.79 -21.15 -31.80
CA LYS A 19 42.25 -21.11 -31.54
C LYS A 19 43.13 -21.61 -32.68
N GLU A 20 42.59 -22.32 -33.66
CA GLU A 20 43.38 -22.90 -34.76
C GLU A 20 43.48 -22.01 -36.01
N GLN A 21 42.85 -20.82 -36.03
CA GLN A 21 42.99 -19.88 -37.14
C GLN A 21 43.60 -18.54 -36.71
N GLN A 22 44.78 -18.29 -37.31
CA GLN A 22 45.52 -17.02 -37.44
C GLN A 22 46.60 -16.71 -36.39
N TYR A 23 47.85 -16.74 -36.88
CA TYR A 23 49.04 -16.13 -36.30
C TYR A 23 49.09 -14.65 -36.73
N VAL A 24 48.60 -13.71 -35.90
CA VAL A 24 48.53 -12.27 -36.26
C VAL A 24 48.74 -11.36 -35.05
N ASP A 25 49.86 -10.64 -35.05
CA ASP A 25 50.12 -9.40 -34.27
C ASP A 25 49.85 -9.46 -32.74
N PRO A 26 50.90 -9.62 -31.90
CA PRO A 26 50.74 -9.77 -30.45
C PRO A 26 50.12 -8.56 -29.73
N ALA A 27 50.10 -7.37 -30.37
CA ALA A 27 49.37 -6.23 -29.81
C ALA A 27 47.85 -6.41 -29.94
N LYS A 28 47.37 -7.01 -31.03
CA LYS A 28 45.94 -7.30 -31.24
C LYS A 28 45.47 -8.41 -30.33
N ASP A 29 46.28 -9.45 -30.13
CA ASP A 29 45.99 -10.54 -29.20
C ASP A 29 45.73 -10.05 -27.77
N PHE A 30 46.45 -9.04 -27.28
CA PHE A 30 46.22 -8.47 -25.95
C PHE A 30 44.85 -7.79 -25.83
N PHE A 31 44.44 -7.01 -26.83
CA PHE A 31 43.12 -6.36 -26.84
C PHE A 31 41.98 -7.36 -27.07
N LEU A 32 42.16 -8.36 -27.94
CA LEU A 32 41.19 -9.44 -28.13
C LEU A 32 41.05 -10.29 -26.86
N ALA A 33 42.14 -10.62 -26.17
CA ALA A 33 42.11 -11.37 -24.92
C ALA A 33 41.35 -10.61 -23.82
N GLN A 34 41.56 -9.30 -23.67
CA GLN A 34 40.76 -8.50 -22.73
C GLN A 34 39.28 -8.40 -23.13
N ALA A 35 38.98 -8.24 -24.42
CA ALA A 35 37.61 -8.19 -24.92
C ALA A 35 36.88 -9.53 -24.69
N MET A 36 37.53 -10.65 -24.97
CA MET A 36 37.00 -11.99 -24.71
C MET A 36 36.85 -12.27 -23.21
N ALA A 37 37.82 -11.89 -22.37
CA ALA A 37 37.71 -12.05 -20.92
C ALA A 37 36.52 -11.25 -20.35
N ARG A 38 36.29 -10.03 -20.84
CA ARG A 38 35.09 -9.23 -20.48
C ARG A 38 33.81 -9.87 -20.99
N ALA A 39 33.76 -10.34 -22.23
CA ALA A 39 32.59 -11.02 -22.79
C ALA A 39 32.25 -12.32 -22.02
N ILE A 40 33.27 -13.10 -21.63
CA ILE A 40 33.12 -14.30 -20.81
C ILE A 40 32.61 -13.94 -19.41
N LEU A 41 33.16 -12.90 -18.76
CA LEU A 41 32.69 -12.46 -17.45
C LEU A 41 31.22 -11.98 -17.50
N MET A 42 30.85 -11.21 -18.52
CA MET A 42 29.46 -10.77 -18.74
C MET A 42 28.52 -11.94 -19.03
N ALA A 43 28.96 -12.93 -19.82
CA ALA A 43 28.18 -14.13 -20.12
C ALA A 43 28.01 -15.03 -18.88
N ILE A 44 29.04 -15.17 -18.04
CA ILE A 44 28.94 -15.88 -16.76
C ILE A 44 28.00 -15.15 -15.80
N LEU A 45 28.11 -13.82 -15.68
CA LEU A 45 27.23 -13.02 -14.82
C LEU A 45 25.76 -13.13 -15.26
N ALA A 46 25.50 -13.03 -16.56
CA ALA A 46 24.17 -13.19 -17.14
C ALA A 46 23.61 -14.63 -16.99
N LEU A 47 24.47 -15.64 -17.01
CA LEU A 47 24.08 -17.04 -16.80
C LEU A 47 23.82 -17.36 -15.32
N MET A 48 24.55 -16.71 -14.40
CA MET A 48 24.32 -16.81 -12.95
C MET A 48 23.03 -16.11 -12.53
N SER A 49 22.66 -14.99 -13.16
CA SER A 49 21.35 -14.33 -12.96
C SER A 49 20.17 -15.06 -13.63
N ALA A 50 20.41 -16.13 -14.38
CA ALA A 50 19.39 -16.88 -15.13
C ALA A 50 19.11 -18.28 -14.55
N LEU A 51 19.69 -18.62 -13.40
CA LEU A 51 19.24 -19.76 -12.62
C LEU A 51 17.89 -19.38 -11.97
N PRO A 52 16.82 -20.17 -12.15
CA PRO A 52 15.62 -19.97 -11.35
C PRO A 52 16.00 -20.23 -9.89
N LEU A 53 15.95 -19.18 -9.06
CA LEU A 53 16.01 -19.37 -7.62
C LEU A 53 14.80 -20.24 -7.25
N ALA A 54 15.06 -21.40 -6.64
CA ALA A 54 13.97 -22.24 -6.17
C ALA A 54 13.23 -21.48 -5.07
N ALA A 55 11.91 -21.35 -5.20
CA ALA A 55 11.07 -20.67 -4.23
C ALA A 55 11.39 -21.12 -2.81
N ALA A 56 11.73 -20.19 -1.92
CA ALA A 56 11.89 -20.52 -0.52
C ALA A 56 10.52 -20.90 0.06
N THR A 57 10.52 -21.75 1.08
CA THR A 57 9.30 -22.14 1.78
C THR A 57 9.43 -21.82 3.25
N TYR A 58 8.60 -20.91 3.73
CA TYR A 58 8.56 -20.46 5.12
C TYR A 58 7.33 -21.03 5.81
N THR A 59 7.54 -22.04 6.66
CA THR A 59 6.44 -22.70 7.39
C THR A 59 6.02 -21.87 8.61
N VAL A 60 4.73 -21.55 8.71
CA VAL A 60 4.14 -20.93 9.90
C VAL A 60 3.87 -22.02 10.94
N THR A 61 4.21 -21.73 12.20
CA THR A 61 4.14 -22.69 13.33
C THR A 61 3.62 -22.07 14.63
N ASN A 62 3.46 -20.74 14.70
CA ASN A 62 2.91 -20.02 15.85
C ASN A 62 2.33 -18.65 15.44
N ASP A 63 1.76 -17.94 16.43
CA ASP A 63 1.09 -16.65 16.20
C ASP A 63 2.03 -15.44 16.35
N SER A 64 3.19 -15.60 17.00
CA SER A 64 4.12 -14.49 17.24
C SER A 64 5.58 -14.92 17.43
N GLY A 65 6.51 -14.05 17.01
CA GLY A 65 7.96 -14.31 17.08
C GLY A 65 8.46 -15.18 15.93
N ALA A 66 9.56 -15.90 16.15
CA ALA A 66 10.16 -16.78 15.16
C ALA A 66 9.20 -17.94 14.81
N GLY A 67 8.94 -18.16 13.52
CA GLY A 67 7.95 -19.13 13.04
C GLY A 67 6.52 -18.58 12.90
N SER A 68 6.31 -17.28 13.12
CA SER A 68 5.01 -16.63 12.89
C SER A 68 4.79 -16.23 11.43
N LEU A 69 3.53 -16.03 11.03
CA LEU A 69 3.17 -15.47 9.72
C LEU A 69 3.90 -14.15 9.45
N ARG A 70 4.05 -13.28 10.46
CA ARG A 70 4.79 -12.03 10.33
C ARG A 70 6.26 -12.26 10.01
N GLN A 71 6.91 -13.22 10.68
CA GLN A 71 8.31 -13.54 10.39
C GLN A 71 8.46 -14.14 9.00
N ALA A 72 7.58 -15.06 8.60
CA ALA A 72 7.58 -15.64 7.25
C ALA A 72 7.44 -14.58 6.14
N ILE A 73 6.60 -13.56 6.35
CA ILE A 73 6.46 -12.42 5.43
C ILE A 73 7.72 -11.54 5.42
N LEU A 74 8.35 -11.29 6.57
CA LEU A 74 9.62 -10.54 6.63
C LEU A 74 10.75 -11.29 5.91
N ASP A 75 10.82 -12.61 6.09
CA ASP A 75 11.85 -13.45 5.46
C ASP A 75 11.65 -13.51 3.93
N ALA A 76 10.42 -13.69 3.45
CA ALA A 76 10.07 -13.64 2.03
C ALA A 76 10.33 -12.26 1.40
N ASN A 77 9.95 -11.16 2.07
CA ASN A 77 10.29 -9.80 1.60
C ASN A 77 11.80 -9.55 1.48
N ALA A 78 12.63 -10.31 2.21
CA ALA A 78 14.08 -10.20 2.20
C ALA A 78 14.75 -11.16 1.19
N ASN A 79 14.01 -12.08 0.59
CA ASN A 79 14.50 -13.06 -0.38
C ASN A 79 13.97 -12.74 -1.79
N PRO A 80 14.82 -12.29 -2.75
CA PRO A 80 14.32 -11.82 -4.04
C PRO A 80 13.70 -12.93 -4.91
N GLY A 81 12.45 -12.74 -5.33
CA GLY A 81 11.72 -13.65 -6.22
C GLY A 81 10.53 -14.32 -5.54
N ALA A 82 9.90 -15.25 -6.26
CA ALA A 82 8.64 -15.85 -5.82
C ALA A 82 8.84 -16.90 -4.72
N ASP A 83 8.27 -16.64 -3.55
CA ASP A 83 8.34 -17.51 -2.37
C ASP A 83 6.99 -18.12 -1.95
N ILE A 84 7.05 -19.11 -1.08
CA ILE A 84 5.88 -19.79 -0.50
C ILE A 84 5.88 -19.61 1.02
N ILE A 85 4.77 -19.13 1.55
CA ILE A 85 4.46 -19.17 2.98
C ILE A 85 3.45 -20.30 3.20
N ASP A 86 3.87 -21.32 3.93
CA ASP A 86 3.07 -22.50 4.22
C ASP A 86 2.48 -22.39 5.63
N ALA A 87 1.19 -22.03 5.69
CA ALA A 87 0.40 -22.04 6.91
C ALA A 87 -0.55 -23.24 6.98
N THR A 88 -0.39 -24.26 6.12
CA THR A 88 -1.28 -25.45 6.12
C THR A 88 -1.16 -26.30 7.38
N GLY A 89 -0.07 -26.14 8.14
CA GLY A 89 0.16 -26.82 9.42
C GLY A 89 -0.40 -26.13 10.67
N VAL A 90 -0.98 -24.93 10.56
CA VAL A 90 -1.59 -24.19 11.69
C VAL A 90 -3.11 -24.10 11.55
N SER A 91 -3.81 -23.83 12.64
CA SER A 91 -5.27 -23.65 12.67
C SER A 91 -5.70 -22.75 13.83
N GLY A 92 -6.93 -22.25 13.78
CA GLY A 92 -7.45 -21.26 14.73
C GLY A 92 -7.31 -19.83 14.20
N THR A 93 -6.94 -18.89 15.06
CA THR A 93 -6.84 -17.46 14.73
C THR A 93 -5.42 -16.94 14.94
N ILE A 94 -4.79 -16.43 13.88
CA ILE A 94 -3.57 -15.62 13.95
C ILE A 94 -3.97 -14.15 14.05
N THR A 95 -3.76 -13.52 15.21
CA THR A 95 -4.08 -12.10 15.44
C THR A 95 -2.94 -11.17 15.02
N VAL A 96 -3.25 -10.19 14.18
CA VAL A 96 -2.33 -9.10 13.80
C VAL A 96 -2.26 -8.07 14.92
N ASN A 97 -1.27 -8.22 15.80
CA ASN A 97 -1.11 -7.33 16.96
C ASN A 97 -0.91 -5.85 16.53
N PRO A 98 -1.77 -4.90 16.99
CA PRO A 98 -1.69 -3.49 16.62
C PRO A 98 -0.38 -2.79 17.01
N ALA A 99 0.31 -3.24 18.06
CA ALA A 99 1.62 -2.70 18.45
C ALA A 99 2.72 -2.94 17.39
N ASN A 100 2.49 -3.86 16.45
CA ASN A 100 3.41 -4.19 15.35
C ASN A 100 2.85 -3.81 13.96
N TYR A 101 1.74 -3.05 13.91
CA TYR A 101 1.04 -2.64 12.69
C TYR A 101 0.59 -3.80 11.79
N PHE A 102 0.11 -3.49 10.58
CA PHE A 102 -0.29 -4.47 9.57
C PHE A 102 0.89 -5.30 9.02
N LEU A 103 0.57 -6.36 8.26
CA LEU A 103 1.54 -7.20 7.54
C LEU A 103 1.83 -6.57 6.16
N VAL A 104 3.08 -6.22 5.88
CA VAL A 104 3.48 -5.56 4.61
C VAL A 104 4.04 -6.59 3.63
N ILE A 105 3.55 -6.60 2.39
CA ILE A 105 4.05 -7.45 1.30
C ILE A 105 4.65 -6.56 0.20
N THR A 106 5.88 -6.85 -0.21
CA THR A 106 6.69 -6.04 -1.13
C THR A 106 7.37 -6.84 -2.26
N ASP A 107 7.16 -8.16 -2.30
CA ASP A 107 7.73 -9.09 -3.28
C ASP A 107 6.75 -10.22 -3.61
N ASP A 108 7.11 -11.06 -4.58
CA ASP A 108 6.28 -12.18 -5.06
C ASP A 108 6.08 -13.26 -3.98
N VAL A 109 4.84 -13.58 -3.60
CA VAL A 109 4.58 -14.56 -2.52
C VAL A 109 3.26 -15.32 -2.69
N THR A 110 3.28 -16.63 -2.40
CA THR A 110 2.10 -17.49 -2.27
C THR A 110 1.87 -17.86 -0.82
N ILE A 111 0.76 -17.44 -0.23
CA ILE A 111 0.34 -17.74 1.15
C ILE A 111 -0.73 -18.82 1.13
N ASN A 112 -0.39 -20.02 1.61
CA ASN A 112 -1.28 -21.19 1.63
C ASN A 112 -1.85 -21.43 3.03
N GLY A 113 -3.17 -21.38 3.18
CA GLY A 113 -3.86 -21.79 4.39
C GLY A 113 -4.39 -23.24 4.37
N PRO A 114 -4.85 -23.75 5.53
CA PRO A 114 -5.42 -25.09 5.71
C PRO A 114 -6.91 -25.21 5.27
N GLY A 115 -7.50 -24.15 4.74
CA GLY A 115 -8.93 -24.00 4.42
C GLY A 115 -9.60 -22.86 5.21
N GLN A 116 -10.59 -22.20 4.59
CA GLN A 116 -11.32 -21.04 5.16
C GLN A 116 -11.89 -21.29 6.56
N ALA A 117 -12.37 -22.50 6.83
CA ALA A 117 -12.94 -22.88 8.13
C ALA A 117 -11.89 -23.22 9.21
N ASN A 118 -10.62 -23.36 8.81
CA ASN A 118 -9.54 -23.88 9.65
C ASN A 118 -8.56 -22.80 10.12
N LEU A 119 -8.37 -21.72 9.35
CA LEU A 119 -7.50 -20.60 9.70
C LEU A 119 -8.17 -19.26 9.43
N THR A 120 -8.20 -18.42 10.46
CA THR A 120 -8.51 -16.99 10.37
C THR A 120 -7.24 -16.19 10.64
N ILE A 121 -6.93 -15.23 9.77
CA ILE A 121 -6.01 -14.14 10.10
C ILE A 121 -6.90 -12.96 10.50
N SER A 122 -6.80 -12.50 11.74
CA SER A 122 -7.69 -11.50 12.33
C SER A 122 -6.98 -10.18 12.60
N GLY A 123 -7.65 -9.06 12.32
CA GLY A 123 -7.23 -7.73 12.74
C GLY A 123 -7.63 -7.33 14.16
N ASP A 124 -8.37 -8.20 14.88
CA ASP A 124 -8.84 -8.00 16.27
C ASP A 124 -9.60 -6.68 16.49
N ASP A 125 -10.38 -6.25 15.49
CA ASP A 125 -11.09 -4.96 15.41
C ASP A 125 -10.19 -3.72 15.62
N ALA A 126 -8.87 -3.91 15.55
CA ALA A 126 -7.87 -2.92 15.98
C ALA A 126 -6.80 -2.63 14.92
N SER A 127 -6.68 -3.46 13.88
CA SER A 127 -5.65 -3.30 12.85
C SER A 127 -6.05 -3.79 11.48
N ARG A 128 -5.47 -3.14 10.47
CA ARG A 128 -5.46 -3.65 9.11
C ARG A 128 -4.67 -4.95 9.06
N ILE A 129 -5.11 -5.91 8.24
CA ILE A 129 -4.39 -7.19 8.11
C ILE A 129 -3.18 -7.04 7.17
N PHE A 130 -3.41 -6.68 5.91
CA PHE A 130 -2.39 -6.62 4.86
C PHE A 130 -2.26 -5.23 4.20
N TRP A 131 -1.02 -4.84 3.94
CA TRP A 131 -0.66 -3.74 3.05
C TRP A 131 0.24 -4.26 1.94
N ILE A 132 -0.23 -4.24 0.70
CA ILE A 132 0.47 -4.80 -0.45
C ILE A 132 1.03 -3.66 -1.30
N GLN A 133 2.34 -3.68 -1.55
CA GLN A 133 3.10 -2.61 -2.21
C GLN A 133 3.64 -2.97 -3.59
N ASN A 134 3.90 -4.26 -3.83
CA ASN A 134 4.49 -4.79 -5.05
C ASN A 134 4.40 -6.32 -5.07
N GLY A 135 4.39 -6.92 -6.27
CA GLY A 135 4.59 -8.35 -6.51
C GLY A 135 3.40 -9.05 -7.16
N THR A 136 3.60 -10.33 -7.47
CA THR A 136 2.55 -11.31 -7.77
C THR A 136 2.22 -12.06 -6.47
N ILE A 137 1.07 -11.74 -5.88
CA ILE A 137 0.63 -12.30 -4.60
C ILE A 137 -0.48 -13.33 -4.86
N ILE A 138 -0.37 -14.51 -4.28
CA ILE A 138 -1.49 -15.45 -4.15
C ILE A 138 -1.79 -15.60 -2.66
N ILE A 139 -3.04 -15.38 -2.24
CA ILE A 139 -3.52 -15.71 -0.89
C ILE A 139 -4.65 -16.73 -1.05
N GLN A 140 -4.53 -17.88 -0.40
CA GLN A 140 -5.49 -18.95 -0.60
C GLN A 140 -5.83 -19.76 0.64
N ASP A 141 -7.03 -20.34 0.61
CA ASP A 141 -7.50 -21.34 1.57
C ASP A 141 -7.51 -20.86 3.03
N LEU A 142 -8.02 -19.65 3.29
CA LEU A 142 -8.08 -19.04 4.63
C LEU A 142 -9.17 -17.98 4.76
N THR A 143 -9.44 -17.54 5.99
CA THR A 143 -10.31 -16.40 6.30
C THR A 143 -9.48 -15.17 6.71
N LEU A 144 -9.88 -13.99 6.23
CA LEU A 144 -9.41 -12.68 6.67
C LEU A 144 -10.56 -11.98 7.40
N ALA A 145 -10.43 -11.73 8.69
CA ALA A 145 -11.54 -11.22 9.51
C ALA A 145 -11.17 -10.07 10.44
N ASP A 146 -12.17 -9.32 10.89
CA ASP A 146 -12.06 -8.34 11.97
C ASP A 146 -10.96 -7.28 11.70
N GLY A 147 -10.67 -7.05 10.40
CA GLY A 147 -9.66 -6.13 9.91
C GLY A 147 -10.17 -4.70 9.95
N TYR A 148 -9.45 -3.81 10.62
CA TYR A 148 -9.93 -2.47 10.94
C TYR A 148 -9.02 -1.36 10.39
N ALA A 149 -9.59 -0.45 9.60
CA ALA A 149 -8.89 0.67 8.99
C ALA A 149 -9.55 2.01 9.30
N LYS A 150 -9.04 2.73 10.31
CA LYS A 150 -9.53 4.05 10.73
C LYS A 150 -8.63 5.19 10.25
N GLY A 151 -9.18 6.10 9.46
CA GLY A 151 -8.54 7.38 9.14
C GLY A 151 -8.38 8.25 10.39
N GLY A 152 -7.26 8.97 10.48
CA GLY A 152 -6.98 9.87 11.60
C GLY A 152 -7.83 11.13 11.57
N ASN A 153 -8.09 11.69 12.74
CA ASN A 153 -8.89 12.90 12.91
C ASN A 153 -8.04 14.16 12.69
N GLY A 154 -8.65 15.28 12.31
CA GLY A 154 -7.93 16.53 12.03
C GLY A 154 -8.82 17.74 11.80
N GLY A 155 -8.25 18.79 11.21
CA GLY A 155 -9.02 19.92 10.64
C GLY A 155 -9.99 19.41 9.58
N GLY A 156 -9.46 18.70 8.58
CA GLY A 156 -10.17 17.66 7.83
C GLY A 156 -9.73 16.25 8.26
N GLY A 157 -10.64 15.29 8.28
CA GLY A 157 -10.34 13.89 8.60
C GLY A 157 -9.67 13.14 7.44
N GLY A 158 -8.74 12.22 7.74
CA GLY A 158 -8.10 11.36 6.75
C GLY A 158 -8.96 10.15 6.33
N MET A 159 -8.54 9.36 5.35
CA MET A 159 -9.29 8.20 4.85
C MET A 159 -9.02 6.94 5.67
N GLY A 160 -10.07 6.17 5.98
CA GLY A 160 -9.97 4.77 6.39
C GLY A 160 -10.28 3.87 5.20
N ALA A 161 -9.41 2.91 4.89
CA ALA A 161 -9.55 2.09 3.69
C ALA A 161 -8.93 0.71 3.84
N GLY A 162 -9.60 -0.33 3.32
CA GLY A 162 -9.08 -1.70 3.27
C GLY A 162 -8.75 -2.24 4.65
N GLY A 163 -9.77 -2.62 5.43
CA GLY A 163 -9.61 -3.21 6.75
C GLY A 163 -8.90 -4.57 6.71
N ALA A 164 -9.23 -5.43 5.73
CA ALA A 164 -8.42 -6.62 5.47
C ALA A 164 -7.18 -6.27 4.62
N ILE A 165 -7.40 -5.79 3.38
CA ILE A 165 -6.35 -5.63 2.38
C ILE A 165 -6.37 -4.21 1.82
N PHE A 166 -5.22 -3.56 1.87
CA PHE A 166 -4.98 -2.31 1.16
C PHE A 166 -3.87 -2.51 0.11
N MET A 167 -4.21 -2.33 -1.18
CA MET A 167 -3.27 -2.44 -2.30
C MET A 167 -2.87 -1.05 -2.80
N HIS A 168 -1.58 -0.73 -2.85
CA HIS A 168 -1.07 0.48 -3.50
C HIS A 168 0.38 0.28 -3.96
N GLU A 169 0.63 0.49 -5.26
CA GLU A 169 1.94 0.36 -5.89
C GLU A 169 2.91 1.44 -5.40
N GLY A 170 4.02 0.99 -4.79
CA GLY A 170 5.06 1.89 -4.27
C GLY A 170 5.92 1.19 -3.24
N LYS A 171 6.96 0.48 -3.69
CA LYS A 171 8.00 -0.06 -2.82
C LYS A 171 8.98 1.07 -2.50
N GLN A 172 9.17 1.38 -1.22
CA GLN A 172 10.21 2.32 -0.78
C GLN A 172 11.56 1.83 -1.29
N GLY A 173 12.26 2.66 -2.07
CA GLY A 173 13.59 2.34 -2.56
C GLY A 173 14.63 2.26 -1.43
N ALA A 174 15.83 1.80 -1.74
CA ALA A 174 16.93 1.73 -0.77
C ALA A 174 17.31 3.10 -0.16
N ASN A 175 16.94 4.19 -0.83
CA ASN A 175 16.98 5.56 -0.32
C ASN A 175 15.54 6.00 0.02
N PRO A 176 15.26 6.56 1.22
CA PRO A 176 13.96 7.10 1.62
C PRO A 176 13.44 8.32 0.83
N THR A 177 13.85 8.52 -0.41
CA THR A 177 13.22 9.43 -1.38
C THR A 177 12.86 8.74 -2.69
N ASP A 178 13.31 7.51 -2.89
CA ASP A 178 13.29 6.86 -4.19
C ASP A 178 12.05 5.97 -4.33
N VAL A 179 11.43 6.10 -5.50
CA VAL A 179 10.31 5.29 -5.95
C VAL A 179 10.84 4.08 -6.70
N ALA A 180 10.53 2.87 -6.26
CA ALA A 180 10.50 1.75 -7.18
C ALA A 180 9.07 1.62 -7.74
N SER A 181 8.92 1.78 -9.05
CA SER A 181 7.66 1.46 -9.73
C SER A 181 7.39 -0.03 -9.60
N GLY A 182 6.48 -0.40 -8.70
CA GLY A 182 6.00 -1.76 -8.55
C GLY A 182 4.84 -2.07 -9.48
N SER A 183 4.47 -3.34 -9.56
CA SER A 183 3.17 -3.77 -10.05
C SER A 183 2.58 -4.75 -9.06
N ILE A 184 1.29 -4.60 -8.73
CA ILE A 184 0.59 -5.55 -7.85
C ILE A 184 -0.32 -6.44 -8.69
N ASN A 185 -0.14 -7.75 -8.58
CA ASN A 185 -1.06 -8.76 -9.13
C ASN A 185 -1.52 -9.66 -7.98
N LEU A 186 -2.60 -9.29 -7.31
CA LEU A 186 -3.19 -10.08 -6.23
C LEU A 186 -4.20 -11.09 -6.78
N THR A 187 -4.02 -12.36 -6.41
CA THR A 187 -5.01 -13.42 -6.64
C THR A 187 -5.49 -13.97 -5.31
N LEU A 188 -6.80 -13.91 -5.07
CA LEU A 188 -7.46 -14.55 -3.94
C LEU A 188 -8.15 -15.84 -4.39
N ILE A 189 -7.82 -16.98 -3.78
CA ILE A 189 -8.40 -18.28 -4.13
C ILE A 189 -8.99 -18.94 -2.87
N ASN A 190 -10.29 -19.20 -2.85
CA ASN A 190 -10.93 -19.86 -1.71
C ASN A 190 -10.69 -19.07 -0.40
N VAL A 191 -10.98 -17.77 -0.42
CA VAL A 191 -10.76 -16.83 0.70
C VAL A 191 -12.09 -16.26 1.17
N THR A 192 -12.32 -16.26 2.48
CA THR A 192 -13.42 -15.50 3.10
C THR A 192 -12.89 -14.18 3.63
N LEU A 193 -13.57 -13.07 3.33
CA LEU A 193 -13.33 -11.78 3.96
C LEU A 193 -14.57 -11.41 4.76
N LYS A 194 -14.45 -11.38 6.08
CA LYS A 194 -15.57 -11.32 7.02
C LYS A 194 -15.42 -10.21 8.06
N ASP A 195 -16.48 -9.47 8.35
CA ASP A 195 -16.54 -8.49 9.46
C ASP A 195 -15.39 -7.44 9.44
N ASN A 196 -14.83 -7.12 8.26
CA ASN A 196 -13.77 -6.11 8.12
C ASN A 196 -14.36 -4.72 7.88
N ASP A 197 -13.82 -3.70 8.54
CA ASP A 197 -14.37 -2.34 8.58
C ASP A 197 -13.35 -1.25 8.18
N ALA A 198 -13.83 -0.24 7.46
CA ALA A 198 -13.05 0.91 7.02
C ALA A 198 -13.78 2.23 7.33
N ILE A 199 -13.28 2.98 8.31
CA ILE A 199 -13.92 4.19 8.83
C ILE A 199 -13.08 5.44 8.54
N GLY A 200 -13.69 6.47 7.96
CA GLY A 200 -13.06 7.77 7.76
C GLY A 200 -12.70 8.53 9.05
N GLY A 201 -11.73 9.44 8.93
CA GLY A 201 -11.30 10.38 9.96
C GLY A 201 -12.35 11.43 10.28
N ASN A 202 -12.43 11.88 11.52
CA ASN A 202 -13.33 12.97 11.89
C ASN A 202 -12.68 14.33 11.60
N GLY A 203 -13.43 15.22 10.96
CA GLY A 203 -13.09 16.65 10.85
C GLY A 203 -13.49 17.41 12.11
N GLY A 204 -12.85 18.55 12.37
CA GLY A 204 -13.27 19.49 13.42
C GLY A 204 -13.01 19.02 14.85
N SER A 205 -12.04 18.13 15.05
CA SER A 205 -11.70 17.54 16.35
C SER A 205 -10.99 18.53 17.31
N GLY A 206 -11.71 19.57 17.76
CA GLY A 206 -11.21 20.59 18.70
C GLY A 206 -10.36 21.67 18.02
N ASN A 207 -9.43 22.28 18.76
CA ASN A 207 -8.47 23.27 18.24
C ASN A 207 -7.39 22.63 17.32
N VAL A 208 -7.73 21.63 16.51
CA VAL A 208 -6.80 20.89 15.64
C VAL A 208 -6.88 21.48 14.23
N THR A 209 -5.82 22.16 13.81
CA THR A 209 -5.74 22.84 12.52
C THR A 209 -4.99 22.05 11.45
N GLY A 210 -4.21 21.03 11.82
CA GLY A 210 -3.60 20.09 10.88
C GLY A 210 -4.56 18.99 10.44
N GLY A 211 -4.47 18.57 9.18
CA GLY A 211 -5.29 17.48 8.64
C GLY A 211 -4.90 16.09 9.16
N GLY A 212 -5.86 15.16 9.22
CA GLY A 212 -5.62 13.75 9.54
C GLY A 212 -5.00 12.99 8.37
N GLY A 213 -4.27 11.90 8.66
CA GLY A 213 -3.76 10.94 7.66
C GLY A 213 -4.54 9.62 7.67
N MET A 214 -4.02 8.57 7.02
CA MET A 214 -4.69 7.25 6.96
C MET A 214 -4.65 6.42 8.26
N GLY A 215 -4.08 6.99 9.33
CA GLY A 215 -4.07 6.40 10.68
C GLY A 215 -3.59 7.39 11.75
N GLY A 216 -2.74 8.35 11.39
CA GLY A 216 -2.29 9.42 12.27
C GLY A 216 -3.28 10.59 12.38
N ASN A 217 -3.47 11.11 13.59
CA ASN A 217 -4.20 12.36 13.80
C ASN A 217 -3.34 13.58 13.44
N GLY A 218 -3.97 14.66 12.95
CA GLY A 218 -3.39 15.99 12.94
C GLY A 218 -3.41 16.63 14.34
N ASN A 219 -2.74 17.78 14.50
CA ASN A 219 -2.63 18.45 15.80
C ASN A 219 -2.92 19.96 15.77
N SER A 220 -2.94 20.57 16.96
CA SER A 220 -3.23 22.00 17.16
C SER A 220 -2.11 22.96 16.77
N GLY A 221 -0.90 22.46 16.52
CA GLY A 221 0.21 23.22 15.91
C GLY A 221 0.08 23.37 14.40
N GLY A 222 -1.00 22.86 13.79
CA GLY A 222 -1.20 22.88 12.35
C GLY A 222 -0.43 21.78 11.61
N ALA A 223 0.18 20.83 12.32
CA ALA A 223 0.89 19.72 11.73
C ALA A 223 0.00 18.48 11.57
N SER A 224 0.28 17.69 10.54
CA SER A 224 -0.68 16.75 9.98
C SER A 224 -0.31 15.30 10.16
N GLY A 225 -1.34 14.44 10.27
CA GLY A 225 -1.18 13.02 10.52
C GLY A 225 -0.57 12.24 9.37
N GLY A 226 0.16 11.18 9.70
CA GLY A 226 0.77 10.25 8.76
C GLY A 226 -0.03 8.95 8.61
N VAL A 227 0.65 7.91 8.14
CA VAL A 227 0.04 6.58 7.92
C VAL A 227 0.12 5.71 9.19
N LEU A 228 1.24 5.73 9.91
CA LEU A 228 1.42 4.99 11.17
C LEU A 228 1.51 5.87 12.42
N GLY A 229 1.64 7.20 12.29
CA GLY A 229 1.91 8.09 13.42
C GLY A 229 1.10 9.39 13.38
N SER A 230 0.61 9.82 14.56
CA SER A 230 0.01 11.15 14.74
C SER A 230 1.08 12.25 14.74
N ALA A 231 0.71 13.48 14.40
CA ALA A 231 1.62 14.62 14.34
C ALA A 231 2.14 15.06 15.72
N VAL A 232 3.44 15.29 15.86
CA VAL A 232 4.09 15.78 17.08
C VAL A 232 4.58 17.22 16.92
N GLY A 233 4.25 18.11 17.86
CA GLY A 233 4.68 19.51 17.81
C GLY A 233 4.21 20.23 16.54
N TYR A 234 5.17 20.73 15.75
CA TYR A 234 4.91 21.39 14.45
C TYR A 234 5.31 20.49 13.25
N GLU A 235 5.51 19.19 13.47
CA GLU A 235 6.09 18.24 12.51
C GLU A 235 5.08 17.18 12.02
N TYR A 236 5.30 16.70 10.80
CA TYR A 236 4.46 15.71 10.12
C TYR A 236 4.46 14.35 10.85
N GLY A 237 3.31 13.66 10.84
CA GLY A 237 3.16 12.31 11.36
C GLY A 237 3.80 11.23 10.47
N GLY A 238 4.25 10.14 11.09
CA GLY A 238 5.20 9.18 10.51
C GLY A 238 4.78 8.38 9.27
N SER A 239 5.81 7.76 8.66
CA SER A 239 5.77 7.01 7.40
C SER A 239 5.02 5.67 7.52
N VAL A 240 4.82 4.98 6.39
CA VAL A 240 4.28 3.60 6.30
C VAL A 240 5.25 2.56 6.87
N THR A 241 6.52 2.94 7.07
CA THR A 241 7.62 2.05 7.48
C THR A 241 8.24 2.40 8.84
N ASP A 242 8.01 3.61 9.36
CA ASP A 242 8.43 4.03 10.70
C ASP A 242 7.55 5.17 11.23
N ALA A 243 6.90 4.94 12.38
CA ALA A 243 6.06 5.92 13.06
C ALA A 243 6.84 6.99 13.85
N THR A 244 8.15 6.78 14.08
CA THR A 244 9.03 7.66 14.87
C THR A 244 9.73 8.74 14.05
N VAL A 245 9.69 8.64 12.72
CA VAL A 245 10.38 9.57 11.82
C VAL A 245 9.47 10.78 11.48
N SER A 246 9.82 11.95 12.03
CA SER A 246 9.25 13.27 11.71
C SER A 246 9.60 13.76 10.28
N ALA A 247 9.53 12.90 9.28
CA ALA A 247 9.68 13.30 7.89
C ALA A 247 8.30 13.56 7.26
N ARG A 248 8.27 14.28 6.13
CA ARG A 248 7.19 14.07 5.15
C ARG A 248 7.13 12.57 4.86
N GLY A 249 5.96 12.01 4.54
CA GLY A 249 5.85 10.61 4.13
C GLY A 249 6.62 10.37 2.83
N THR A 250 7.92 10.08 2.92
CA THR A 250 8.85 9.97 1.77
C THR A 250 9.07 8.54 1.31
N ASN A 251 8.10 7.66 1.58
CA ASN A 251 7.85 6.52 0.70
C ASN A 251 7.25 7.13 -0.58
N GLY A 252 8.08 7.70 -1.43
CA GLY A 252 8.88 6.85 -2.31
C GLY A 252 7.95 6.41 -3.44
N GLY A 253 7.25 7.42 -3.99
CA GLY A 253 6.21 7.37 -5.00
C GLY A 253 5.00 6.51 -4.62
N ILE A 254 3.81 7.07 -4.56
CA ILE A 254 3.34 8.11 -5.49
C ILE A 254 3.07 9.41 -4.72
N ALA A 255 3.21 10.57 -5.37
CA ALA A 255 2.65 11.87 -4.90
C ALA A 255 1.10 11.90 -4.92
N ILE A 256 0.50 10.71 -4.90
CA ILE A 256 -0.89 10.45 -4.64
C ILE A 256 -1.03 10.51 -3.12
N PHE A 257 -0.35 9.69 -2.32
CA PHE A 257 -0.33 9.89 -0.86
C PHE A 257 0.30 11.22 -0.45
N GLY A 258 -0.21 11.79 0.63
CA GLY A 258 0.37 12.92 1.32
C GLY A 258 -0.01 12.90 2.80
N SER A 259 0.81 13.52 3.63
CA SER A 259 0.37 14.00 4.93
C SER A 259 -0.87 14.88 4.76
N GLY A 260 -1.71 15.01 5.79
CA GLY A 260 -2.77 16.03 5.78
C GLY A 260 -2.22 17.45 5.51
N GLY A 261 -3.09 18.39 5.19
CA GLY A 261 -2.68 19.77 4.94
C GLY A 261 -2.11 20.43 6.20
N ARG A 262 -1.09 21.28 6.03
CA ARG A 262 -0.53 22.12 7.10
C ARG A 262 -1.38 23.39 7.24
N SER A 263 -1.51 23.90 8.46
CA SER A 263 -2.17 25.19 8.67
C SER A 263 -1.39 26.36 8.05
N GLY A 264 -2.10 27.28 7.37
CA GLY A 264 -1.52 28.50 6.80
C GLY A 264 -0.74 28.32 5.49
N SER A 265 -0.89 27.21 4.78
CA SER A 265 -0.35 27.03 3.42
C SER A 265 -1.37 26.28 2.56
N PRO A 266 -1.51 26.60 1.26
CA PRO A 266 -2.41 25.91 0.33
C PRO A 266 -1.86 24.53 -0.10
N ASP A 267 -1.16 23.85 0.81
CA ASP A 267 -0.60 22.52 0.60
C ASP A 267 -1.78 21.53 0.55
N ASP A 268 -2.13 21.10 -0.66
CA ASP A 268 -3.08 20.00 -0.88
C ASP A 268 -2.64 18.77 -0.08
N ALA A 269 -3.55 18.21 0.70
CA ALA A 269 -3.35 16.91 1.28
C ALA A 269 -3.43 15.87 0.16
N GLY A 270 -2.48 14.95 0.13
CA GLY A 270 -2.57 13.83 -0.79
C GLY A 270 -3.72 12.88 -0.46
N PHE A 271 -3.91 11.88 -1.30
CA PHE A 271 -4.71 10.68 -1.10
C PHE A 271 -4.68 10.19 0.34
N GLY A 272 -5.86 10.04 0.90
CA GLY A 272 -6.10 9.67 2.29
C GLY A 272 -5.74 10.72 3.34
N GLY A 273 -5.15 11.86 2.97
CA GLY A 273 -4.97 13.02 3.85
C GLY A 273 -6.18 13.97 3.80
N GLY A 274 -6.54 14.50 4.97
CA GLY A 274 -7.51 15.60 5.11
C GLY A 274 -6.85 16.97 5.02
N GLY A 275 -7.64 17.99 4.66
CA GLY A 275 -7.18 19.38 4.53
C GLY A 275 -6.73 20.02 5.85
N GLY A 276 -5.83 20.99 5.74
CA GLY A 276 -5.41 21.87 6.85
C GLY A 276 -6.28 23.13 6.92
N GLY A 277 -6.54 23.64 8.12
CA GLY A 277 -7.30 24.87 8.35
C GLY A 277 -6.44 26.14 8.32
N ALA A 278 -7.01 27.28 7.93
CA ALA A 278 -6.32 28.57 7.96
C ALA A 278 -6.33 29.19 9.37
N ILE A 279 -5.21 29.78 9.81
CA ILE A 279 -5.10 30.47 11.11
C ILE A 279 -5.31 31.99 11.03
N ASP A 280 -5.01 32.62 9.88
CA ASP A 280 -4.93 34.09 9.75
C ASP A 280 -5.77 34.66 8.59
N GLY A 281 -7.10 34.45 8.62
CA GLY A 281 -8.11 35.34 8.03
C GLY A 281 -8.06 35.73 6.54
N GLY A 282 -7.19 35.14 5.72
CA GLY A 282 -6.99 35.53 4.31
C GLY A 282 -5.90 34.74 3.58
N GLY A 283 -5.87 33.41 3.75
CA GLY A 283 -4.94 32.52 3.06
C GLY A 283 -5.64 31.26 2.53
N ALA A 284 -5.25 30.82 1.33
CA ALA A 284 -5.87 29.70 0.64
C ALA A 284 -5.71 28.35 1.39
N PHE A 285 -6.71 27.48 1.23
CA PHE A 285 -7.01 26.38 2.14
C PHE A 285 -6.62 25.03 1.53
N GLY A 286 -6.11 24.10 2.33
CA GLY A 286 -5.68 22.79 1.83
C GLY A 286 -6.86 21.90 1.45
N ARG A 287 -6.89 21.41 0.21
CA ARG A 287 -7.88 20.40 -0.24
C ARG A 287 -7.55 19.04 0.39
N GLY A 288 -8.58 18.27 0.74
CA GLY A 288 -8.41 16.86 1.06
C GLY A 288 -8.25 16.04 -0.21
N GLY A 289 -7.35 15.06 -0.26
CA GLY A 289 -7.21 14.20 -1.45
C GLY A 289 -8.34 13.16 -1.53
N PHE A 290 -8.45 12.37 -0.46
CA PHE A 290 -9.60 11.49 -0.14
C PHE A 290 -10.05 11.70 1.33
N GLY A 291 -9.39 12.60 2.05
CA GLY A 291 -9.85 13.10 3.33
C GLY A 291 -10.83 14.26 3.14
N GLY A 292 -11.43 14.72 4.23
CA GLY A 292 -12.31 15.88 4.23
C GLY A 292 -11.55 17.20 4.15
N GLY A 293 -12.26 18.26 3.81
CA GLY A 293 -11.75 19.63 3.76
C GLY A 293 -11.39 20.22 5.14
N GLY A 294 -10.44 21.14 5.17
CA GLY A 294 -9.97 21.82 6.38
C GLY A 294 -10.97 22.84 6.97
N LEU A 295 -10.66 23.37 8.16
CA LEU A 295 -11.45 24.38 8.88
C LEU A 295 -11.52 25.74 8.16
N ALA A 296 -12.74 26.28 8.02
CA ALA A 296 -13.00 27.67 7.66
C ALA A 296 -13.45 28.47 8.90
N PHE A 297 -12.67 29.50 9.30
CA PHE A 297 -13.09 30.47 10.32
C PHE A 297 -13.75 31.69 9.65
N PRO A 298 -14.99 32.06 10.04
CA PRO A 298 -15.66 33.22 9.45
C PRO A 298 -15.07 34.56 9.94
N GLY A 299 -14.14 35.10 9.15
CA GLY A 299 -13.96 36.55 8.91
C GLY A 299 -13.20 37.39 9.93
N ASN A 300 -12.04 37.93 9.50
CA ASN A 300 -11.67 39.35 9.73
C ASN A 300 -10.62 39.85 8.72
N GLY A 301 -10.89 39.65 7.42
CA GLY A 301 -10.05 40.17 6.33
C GLY A 301 -10.63 41.46 5.76
N ASN A 302 -9.93 42.60 5.92
CA ASN A 302 -10.28 43.86 5.24
C ASN A 302 -9.87 43.88 3.74
N ASN A 303 -9.29 42.79 3.24
CA ASN A 303 -9.13 42.57 1.80
C ASN A 303 -10.40 41.88 1.30
N GLY A 304 -11.06 42.48 0.30
CA GLY A 304 -12.33 42.01 -0.24
C GLY A 304 -12.18 40.71 -1.02
N ASP A 305 -12.09 39.59 -0.30
CA ASP A 305 -12.24 38.26 -0.86
C ASP A 305 -13.72 37.92 -0.95
N THR A 306 -14.15 37.57 -2.17
CA THR A 306 -15.52 37.16 -2.49
C THR A 306 -15.54 35.77 -3.13
N GLY A 307 -14.48 34.98 -2.95
CA GLY A 307 -14.38 33.60 -3.43
C GLY A 307 -14.96 32.57 -2.46
N ASN A 308 -15.64 31.55 -3.00
CA ASN A 308 -16.00 30.34 -2.27
C ASN A 308 -14.77 29.41 -2.14
N ASP A 309 -13.67 29.91 -1.60
CA ASP A 309 -12.39 29.17 -1.52
C ASP A 309 -12.37 28.20 -0.32
N ASP A 310 -13.51 27.57 -0.01
CA ASP A 310 -13.59 26.54 1.03
C ASP A 310 -12.63 25.39 0.73
N GLY A 311 -11.98 24.84 1.77
CA GLY A 311 -11.18 23.63 1.62
C GLY A 311 -12.06 22.49 1.10
N GLN A 312 -11.91 22.10 -0.16
CA GLN A 312 -12.77 21.07 -0.75
C GLN A 312 -12.43 19.69 -0.16
N GLY A 313 -13.47 18.90 0.06
CA GLY A 313 -13.32 17.48 0.38
C GLY A 313 -12.79 16.73 -0.83
N GLY A 314 -12.02 15.69 -0.57
CA GLY A 314 -11.52 14.79 -1.61
C GLY A 314 -12.60 13.88 -2.18
N PHE A 315 -12.18 12.89 -2.98
CA PHE A 315 -13.07 11.78 -3.33
C PHE A 315 -13.63 11.14 -2.05
N GLY A 316 -14.96 11.16 -1.90
CA GLY A 316 -15.66 10.67 -0.69
C GLY A 316 -15.41 11.47 0.59
N GLY A 317 -14.69 12.60 0.56
CA GLY A 317 -14.48 13.47 1.71
C GLY A 317 -15.58 14.53 1.86
N GLY A 318 -15.93 14.89 3.09
CA GLY A 318 -16.83 16.00 3.37
C GLY A 318 -16.18 17.35 3.03
N ASN A 319 -16.96 18.31 2.54
CA ASN A 319 -16.46 19.65 2.21
C ASN A 319 -16.15 20.51 3.46
N GLY A 320 -15.19 21.41 3.35
CA GLY A 320 -14.64 22.20 4.46
C GLY A 320 -15.38 23.49 4.85
N THR A 321 -16.63 23.69 4.42
CA THR A 321 -17.41 24.92 4.75
C THR A 321 -17.54 25.19 6.26
N THR A 322 -17.33 24.14 7.08
CA THR A 322 -16.94 24.28 8.48
C THR A 322 -15.84 23.28 8.83
N THR A 323 -16.03 21.98 8.58
CA THR A 323 -15.00 20.91 8.56
C THR A 323 -15.48 19.68 7.80
N GLY A 324 -14.55 18.95 7.16
CA GLY A 324 -14.86 17.72 6.44
C GLY A 324 -14.44 16.44 7.17
N GLY A 325 -15.36 15.47 7.26
CA GLY A 325 -15.02 14.07 7.56
C GLY A 325 -14.31 13.38 6.39
N GLY A 326 -13.45 12.41 6.66
CA GLY A 326 -12.75 11.63 5.63
C GLY A 326 -13.56 10.45 5.09
N MET A 327 -13.15 9.90 3.95
CA MET A 327 -13.78 8.73 3.34
C MET A 327 -13.53 7.44 4.13
N GLY A 328 -14.53 6.57 4.21
CA GLY A 328 -14.38 5.14 4.51
C GLY A 328 -14.49 4.33 3.22
N ALA A 329 -13.56 3.41 2.94
CA ALA A 329 -13.47 2.79 1.62
C ALA A 329 -13.14 1.30 1.65
N GLY A 330 -14.06 0.46 1.16
CA GLY A 330 -13.83 -0.98 0.98
C GLY A 330 -13.40 -1.69 2.26
N GLY A 331 -14.35 -1.95 3.16
CA GLY A 331 -14.14 -2.55 4.48
C GLY A 331 -13.22 -3.76 4.48
N ALA A 332 -13.39 -4.67 3.51
CA ALA A 332 -12.42 -5.73 3.29
C ALA A 332 -11.26 -5.25 2.42
N ILE A 333 -11.51 -4.86 1.18
CA ILE A 333 -10.45 -4.59 0.20
C ILE A 333 -10.57 -3.18 -0.38
N PHE A 334 -9.45 -2.46 -0.36
CA PHE A 334 -9.26 -1.24 -1.12
C PHE A 334 -8.13 -1.43 -2.15
N VAL A 335 -8.42 -1.17 -3.42
CA VAL A 335 -7.46 -1.25 -4.52
C VAL A 335 -7.16 0.16 -5.03
N ALA A 336 -5.99 0.71 -4.68
CA ALA A 336 -5.53 1.99 -5.22
C ALA A 336 -4.91 1.85 -6.62
N SER A 337 -4.36 0.67 -6.92
CA SER A 337 -3.65 0.34 -8.16
C SER A 337 -3.42 -1.18 -8.26
N GLY A 338 -2.96 -1.63 -9.43
CA GLY A 338 -2.70 -3.04 -9.71
C GLY A 338 -3.94 -3.85 -10.09
N THR A 339 -3.76 -5.17 -10.20
CA THR A 339 -4.79 -6.13 -10.61
C THR A 339 -5.27 -6.96 -9.42
N LEU A 340 -6.58 -7.12 -9.27
CA LEU A 340 -7.21 -8.05 -8.32
C LEU A 340 -7.95 -9.16 -9.09
N THR A 341 -7.55 -10.41 -8.88
CA THR A 341 -8.25 -11.61 -9.35
C THR A 341 -8.87 -12.33 -8.15
N MET A 342 -10.13 -12.75 -8.27
CA MET A 342 -10.86 -13.46 -7.21
C MET A 342 -11.47 -14.74 -7.73
N LYS A 343 -11.23 -15.86 -7.04
CA LYS A 343 -11.77 -17.19 -7.36
C LYS A 343 -12.30 -17.83 -6.09
N SER A 344 -13.59 -18.15 -6.05
CA SER A 344 -14.26 -18.70 -4.86
C SER A 344 -14.07 -17.81 -3.61
N VAL A 345 -14.23 -16.49 -3.78
CA VAL A 345 -14.08 -15.52 -2.68
C VAL A 345 -15.46 -15.18 -2.10
N THR A 346 -15.56 -15.13 -0.77
CA THR A 346 -16.78 -14.76 -0.05
C THR A 346 -16.57 -13.46 0.71
N PHE A 347 -17.46 -12.48 0.53
CA PHE A 347 -17.52 -11.28 1.36
C PHE A 347 -18.72 -11.39 2.32
N GLN A 348 -18.47 -11.26 3.63
CA GLN A 348 -19.49 -11.30 4.67
C GLN A 348 -19.37 -10.06 5.57
N ASN A 349 -20.46 -9.32 5.77
CA ASN A 349 -20.58 -8.25 6.78
C ASN A 349 -19.54 -7.11 6.74
N ASN A 350 -18.72 -6.98 5.69
CA ASN A 350 -17.69 -5.94 5.65
C ASN A 350 -18.30 -4.55 5.39
N THR A 351 -17.83 -3.54 6.11
CA THR A 351 -18.43 -2.19 6.14
C THR A 351 -17.45 -1.09 5.74
N ALA A 352 -17.97 -0.03 5.13
CA ALA A 352 -17.22 1.19 4.84
C ALA A 352 -18.06 2.38 5.31
N THR A 353 -17.50 3.22 6.16
CA THR A 353 -18.23 4.27 6.88
C THR A 353 -17.49 5.60 6.79
N GLY A 354 -18.16 6.68 6.39
CA GLY A 354 -17.57 8.01 6.40
C GLY A 354 -17.22 8.49 7.82
N GLY A 355 -16.18 9.31 7.94
CA GLY A 355 -15.87 10.00 9.18
C GLY A 355 -16.82 11.18 9.42
N ALA A 356 -17.02 11.56 10.67
CA ALA A 356 -17.92 12.66 11.02
C ALA A 356 -17.30 14.04 10.74
N GLY A 357 -18.11 15.05 10.43
CA GLY A 357 -17.64 16.43 10.28
C GLY A 357 -18.78 17.46 10.28
N GLY A 358 -18.44 18.72 10.02
CA GLY A 358 -19.45 19.72 9.64
C GLY A 358 -20.13 19.38 8.31
N ASN A 359 -19.41 18.69 7.42
CA ASN A 359 -19.97 17.77 6.45
C ASN A 359 -19.30 16.41 6.67
N ASP A 360 -20.10 15.34 6.76
CA ASP A 360 -19.59 13.98 6.91
C ASP A 360 -18.89 13.50 5.63
N GLY A 361 -17.93 12.59 5.79
CA GLY A 361 -17.39 11.82 4.68
C GLY A 361 -18.35 10.72 4.22
N GLN A 362 -17.98 10.01 3.17
CA GLN A 362 -18.77 8.93 2.58
C GLN A 362 -18.18 7.56 2.91
N GLY A 363 -19.06 6.57 3.08
CA GLY A 363 -18.69 5.15 3.09
C GLY A 363 -18.91 4.54 1.71
N LEU A 364 -17.84 4.11 1.03
CA LEU A 364 -17.87 3.66 -0.37
C LEU A 364 -17.36 2.23 -0.55
N GLY A 365 -17.94 1.52 -1.52
CA GLY A 365 -17.60 0.14 -1.87
C GLY A 365 -18.11 -0.96 -0.92
N GLY A 366 -18.53 -0.60 0.31
CA GLY A 366 -18.99 -1.56 1.31
C GLY A 366 -17.87 -2.53 1.68
N ALA A 367 -17.84 -3.70 1.04
CA ALA A 367 -16.76 -4.67 1.18
C ALA A 367 -15.53 -4.40 0.28
N LEU A 368 -15.74 -3.92 -0.96
CA LEU A 368 -14.68 -3.78 -1.96
C LEU A 368 -14.79 -2.41 -2.64
N PHE A 369 -13.70 -1.65 -2.61
CA PHE A 369 -13.56 -0.43 -3.39
C PHE A 369 -12.35 -0.54 -4.32
N ILE A 370 -12.56 -0.26 -5.61
CA ILE A 370 -11.49 -0.17 -6.60
C ILE A 370 -11.44 1.29 -7.05
N PHE A 371 -10.31 1.95 -6.81
CA PHE A 371 -10.06 3.29 -7.30
C PHE A 371 -9.57 3.23 -8.75
N ASP A 372 -10.33 3.82 -9.67
CA ASP A 372 -9.84 4.14 -11.02
C ASP A 372 -9.44 5.62 -11.07
N LYS A 373 -8.20 5.88 -11.50
CA LYS A 373 -7.66 7.23 -11.68
C LYS A 373 -8.32 8.00 -12.83
N ALA A 374 -9.05 7.34 -13.73
CA ALA A 374 -9.81 7.97 -14.80
C ALA A 374 -11.07 8.69 -14.28
N ASP A 375 -11.64 8.25 -13.15
CA ASP A 375 -12.94 8.69 -12.66
C ASP A 375 -12.85 9.99 -11.85
N ASN A 376 -12.57 11.11 -12.54
CA ASN A 376 -12.70 12.46 -12.00
C ASN A 376 -14.18 12.89 -11.83
N GLY A 377 -14.92 12.15 -11.00
CA GLY A 377 -16.14 12.62 -10.33
C GLY A 377 -17.47 12.45 -11.07
N VAL A 378 -17.57 11.66 -12.15
CA VAL A 378 -18.84 11.52 -12.90
C VAL A 378 -19.10 10.13 -13.50
N THR A 379 -19.22 9.05 -12.70
CA THR A 379 -20.19 7.95 -12.96
C THR A 379 -20.33 7.00 -11.76
N GLU A 380 -21.46 6.30 -11.64
CA GLU A 380 -21.60 5.19 -10.70
C GLU A 380 -20.76 3.99 -11.15
N HIS A 381 -19.86 3.50 -10.29
CA HIS A 381 -19.00 2.35 -10.59
C HIS A 381 -19.81 1.04 -10.59
N SER A 382 -20.14 0.55 -11.78
CA SER A 382 -20.70 -0.77 -11.97
C SER A 382 -19.64 -1.86 -11.76
N VAL A 383 -19.53 -2.36 -10.53
CA VAL A 383 -18.77 -3.59 -10.26
C VAL A 383 -19.41 -4.74 -11.05
N MET A 384 -18.71 -5.27 -12.05
CA MET A 384 -19.12 -6.52 -12.72
C MET A 384 -18.91 -7.72 -11.79
N LEU A 385 -19.82 -7.87 -10.83
CA LEU A 385 -20.04 -9.13 -10.14
C LEU A 385 -20.73 -10.10 -11.10
N SER A 386 -19.96 -10.88 -11.85
CA SER A 386 -20.47 -12.01 -12.64
C SER A 386 -20.90 -13.16 -11.73
N HIS A 387 -22.03 -12.98 -11.05
CA HIS A 387 -22.67 -14.00 -10.25
C HIS A 387 -23.32 -15.05 -11.16
N SER A 388 -22.59 -16.11 -11.52
CA SER A 388 -23.21 -17.33 -12.04
C SER A 388 -23.74 -18.16 -10.87
N GLN A 389 -24.99 -17.91 -10.46
CA GLN A 389 -25.68 -18.86 -9.58
C GLN A 389 -25.91 -20.18 -10.34
N ALA A 390 -25.21 -21.22 -9.92
CA ALA A 390 -25.45 -22.58 -10.36
C ALA A 390 -26.56 -23.21 -9.53
N GLY A 391 -27.80 -23.14 -10.05
CA GLY A 391 -28.84 -24.15 -9.85
C GLY A 391 -29.55 -24.26 -8.50
N ALA A 392 -30.88 -24.14 -8.56
CA ALA A 392 -31.82 -25.07 -7.93
C ALA A 392 -32.86 -25.47 -9.00
#